data_AF-A0A258K421-F1
#
_entry.id   AF-A0A258K421-F1
#
_cell.length_a   1.000
_cell.length_b   1.000
_cell.length_c   1.000
_cell.angle_alpha   90.00
_cell.angle_beta   90.00
_cell.angle_gamma   90.00
#
_symmetry.space_group_name_H-M   'P 1'
#
loop_
_entity.id
_entity.type
_entity.pdbx_description
1 polymer ?
#
loop_
_entity_poly.entity_id
_entity_poly.type
_entity_poly.pdbx_seq_one_letter_code
_entity_poly.pdbx_strand_id
1 'polypeptide(L)'
;MTDKTPSETPPVDYSTTLFLPQTGFPMRAGLPQKEPELLDRWAKMKLRDQLRATASGRPRFVLHDGPPYANGNIHIGHALNKILKD
;
A
#
# COMPACT_ATOMS: atom_id res chain seq x y z
N MET A 1 46.30 20.27 -36.00
CA MET A 1 44.98 20.06 -36.62
C MET A 1 44.72 18.56 -36.64
N THR A 2 44.09 18.03 -35.60
CA THR A 2 43.69 16.62 -35.52
C THR A 2 42.25 16.56 -35.96
N ASP A 3 42.05 16.09 -37.18
CA ASP A 3 40.74 15.95 -37.81
C ASP A 3 39.96 14.86 -37.09
N LYS A 4 38.86 15.21 -36.42
CA LYS A 4 37.91 14.24 -35.86
C LYS A 4 36.90 13.94 -36.96
N THR A 5 37.11 12.86 -37.68
CA THR A 5 36.13 12.30 -38.61
C THR A 5 34.86 11.93 -37.83
N PRO A 6 33.66 12.40 -38.23
CA PRO A 6 32.43 12.05 -37.54
C PRO A 6 32.06 10.61 -37.89
N SER A 7 31.99 9.72 -36.91
CA SER A 7 31.45 8.38 -37.10
C SER A 7 29.94 8.47 -37.37
N GLU A 8 29.51 8.15 -38.59
CA GLU A 8 28.11 8.21 -39.07
C GLU A 8 27.17 7.14 -38.46
N THR A 9 27.65 6.25 -37.59
CA THR A 9 26.80 5.20 -37.02
C THR A 9 26.32 5.58 -35.62
N PRO A 10 25.01 5.68 -35.36
CA PRO A 10 24.52 5.91 -34.01
C PRO A 10 24.95 4.75 -33.10
N PRO A 11 25.42 5.04 -31.87
CA PRO A 11 25.84 4.01 -30.94
C PRO A 11 24.66 3.06 -30.63
N VAL A 12 24.93 1.76 -30.63
CA VAL A 12 23.94 0.73 -30.29
C VAL A 12 23.57 0.86 -28.81
N ASP A 13 22.28 1.06 -28.52
CA ASP A 13 21.77 1.13 -27.15
C ASP A 13 21.54 -0.28 -26.57
N TYR A 14 22.56 -0.79 -25.88
CA TYR A 14 22.50 -2.11 -25.23
C TYR A 14 21.53 -2.18 -24.05
N SER A 15 21.03 -1.04 -23.52
CA SER A 15 20.08 -1.03 -22.40
C SER A 15 18.78 -1.77 -22.74
N THR A 16 18.42 -1.80 -24.03
CA THR A 16 17.26 -2.50 -24.58
C THR A 16 17.37 -4.03 -24.54
N THR A 17 18.59 -4.56 -24.38
CA THR A 17 18.84 -6.02 -24.30
C THR A 17 18.73 -6.56 -22.87
N LEU A 18 18.55 -5.68 -21.88
CA LEU A 18 18.49 -6.03 -20.47
C LEU A 18 17.03 -6.30 -20.03
N PHE A 19 16.81 -7.44 -19.38
CA PHE A 19 15.53 -7.75 -18.72
C PHE A 19 15.47 -7.11 -17.32
N LEU A 20 15.29 -5.79 -17.28
CA LEU A 20 15.18 -5.05 -16.02
C LEU A 20 13.79 -5.20 -15.39
N PRO A 21 13.68 -5.20 -14.05
CA PRO A 21 12.39 -5.17 -13.37
C PRO A 21 11.61 -3.90 -13.72
N GLN A 22 10.36 -4.06 -14.15
CA GLN A 22 9.43 -2.97 -14.40
C GLN A 22 8.23 -3.12 -13.47
N THR A 23 7.85 -2.02 -12.81
CA THR A 23 6.68 -2.01 -11.94
C THR A 23 5.99 -0.65 -11.98
N GLY A 24 4.65 -0.66 -11.98
CA GLY A 24 3.85 0.54 -11.75
C GLY A 24 3.77 0.92 -10.27
N PHE A 25 4.37 0.12 -9.38
CA PHE A 25 4.41 0.41 -7.95
C PHE A 25 5.36 1.59 -7.68
N PRO A 26 4.85 2.70 -7.12
CA PRO A 26 5.67 3.88 -6.87
C PRO A 26 6.70 3.60 -5.77
N MET A 27 7.93 4.07 -5.95
CA MET A 27 8.97 3.95 -4.90
C MET A 27 8.61 4.70 -3.62
N ARG A 28 7.85 5.80 -3.72
CA ARG A 28 7.35 6.57 -2.56
C ARG A 28 5.89 6.21 -2.30
N ALA A 29 5.57 5.95 -1.03
CA ALA A 29 4.24 5.47 -0.66
C ALA A 29 3.12 6.52 -0.82
N GLY A 30 3.36 7.79 -0.45
CA GLY A 30 2.32 8.84 -0.51
C GLY A 30 1.11 8.51 0.38
N LEU A 31 1.36 7.93 1.56
CA LEU A 31 0.31 7.38 2.44
C LEU A 31 -0.81 8.36 2.79
N PRO A 32 -0.56 9.64 3.12
CA PRO A 32 -1.65 10.56 3.47
C PRO A 32 -2.73 10.71 2.37
N GLN A 33 -2.37 10.54 1.10
CA GLN A 33 -3.32 10.52 -0.02
C GLN A 33 -3.86 9.11 -0.30
N LYS A 34 -2.99 8.09 -0.23
CA LYS A 34 -3.33 6.70 -0.58
C LYS A 34 -4.23 6.02 0.44
N GLU A 35 -4.04 6.26 1.74
CA GLU A 35 -4.82 5.61 2.80
C GLU A 35 -6.31 5.92 2.71
N PRO A 36 -6.75 7.19 2.51
CA PRO A 36 -8.16 7.48 2.24
C PRO A 36 -8.72 6.72 1.03
N GLU A 37 -7.99 6.67 -0.09
CA GLU A 37 -8.42 5.93 -1.29
C GLU A 37 -8.62 4.43 -1.02
N LEU A 38 -7.74 3.84 -0.21
CA LEU A 38 -7.81 2.43 0.19
C LEU A 38 -9.02 2.15 1.08
N LEU A 39 -9.27 3.00 2.09
CA LEU A 39 -10.45 2.89 2.96
C LEU A 39 -11.74 2.98 2.15
N ASP A 40 -11.81 3.91 1.20
CA ASP A 40 -12.95 4.11 0.32
C ASP A 40 -13.21 2.89 -0.57
N ARG A 41 -12.15 2.30 -1.10
CA ARG A 41 -12.21 1.04 -1.86
C ARG A 41 -12.71 -0.11 -1.00
N TRP A 42 -12.18 -0.27 0.22
CA TRP A 42 -12.60 -1.33 1.15
C TRP A 42 -14.07 -1.21 1.56
N ALA A 43 -14.55 0.02 1.75
CA ALA A 43 -15.96 0.28 2.03
C ALA A 43 -16.85 -0.10 0.84
N LYS A 44 -16.49 0.33 -0.39
CA LYS A 44 -17.25 0.02 -1.63
C LYS A 44 -17.36 -1.49 -1.88
N MET A 45 -16.29 -2.24 -1.63
CA MET A 45 -16.29 -3.69 -1.78
C MET A 45 -16.92 -4.45 -0.60
N LYS A 46 -17.28 -3.73 0.49
CA LYS A 46 -17.76 -4.34 1.74
C LYS A 46 -16.80 -5.40 2.28
N LEU A 47 -15.49 -5.08 2.31
CA LEU A 47 -14.42 -6.02 2.64
C LEU A 47 -14.69 -6.81 3.93
N ARG A 48 -15.14 -6.13 4.98
CA ARG A 48 -15.44 -6.75 6.27
C ARG A 48 -16.47 -7.87 6.14
N ASP A 49 -17.53 -7.67 5.35
CA ASP A 49 -18.57 -8.68 5.15
C ASP A 49 -18.03 -9.88 4.36
N GLN A 50 -17.17 -9.63 3.36
CA GLN A 50 -16.49 -10.69 2.61
C GLN A 50 -15.53 -11.52 3.50
N LEU A 51 -14.78 -10.86 4.38
CA LEU A 51 -13.90 -11.54 5.35
C LEU A 51 -14.72 -12.42 6.30
N ARG A 52 -15.87 -11.94 6.77
CA ARG A 52 -16.79 -12.73 7.62
C ARG A 52 -17.40 -13.92 6.89
N ALA A 53 -17.77 -13.76 5.62
CA ALA A 53 -18.26 -14.86 4.79
C ALA A 53 -17.17 -15.93 4.58
N THR A 54 -15.94 -15.52 4.28
CA THR A 54 -14.79 -16.43 4.06
C THR A 54 -14.37 -17.18 5.33
N ALA A 55 -14.63 -16.59 6.51
CA ALA A 55 -14.37 -17.20 7.80
C ALA A 55 -15.50 -18.14 8.29
N SER A 56 -16.55 -18.36 7.49
CA SER A 56 -17.66 -19.23 7.85
C SER A 56 -17.17 -20.65 8.21
N GLY A 57 -17.69 -21.20 9.32
CA GLY A 57 -17.32 -22.53 9.82
C GLY A 57 -15.99 -22.61 10.59
N ARG A 58 -15.18 -21.55 10.63
CA ARG A 58 -13.95 -21.53 11.46
C ARG A 58 -14.30 -21.46 12.95
N PRO A 59 -13.43 -22.00 13.85
CA PRO A 59 -13.57 -21.79 15.28
C PRO A 59 -13.69 -20.29 15.61
N ARG A 60 -14.67 -19.95 16.45
CA ARG A 60 -14.96 -18.56 16.77
C ARG A 60 -13.87 -18.01 17.69
N PHE A 61 -13.21 -16.95 17.26
CA PHE A 61 -12.40 -16.08 18.10
C PHE A 61 -13.19 -14.81 18.43
N VAL A 62 -13.28 -14.44 19.71
CA VAL A 62 -13.98 -13.24 20.18
C VAL A 62 -13.02 -12.39 20.99
N LEU A 63 -12.75 -11.19 20.50
CA LEU A 63 -11.96 -10.18 21.21
C LEU A 63 -12.91 -9.11 21.76
N HIS A 64 -13.00 -9.01 23.08
CA HIS A 64 -13.82 -7.99 23.73
C HIS A 64 -13.10 -6.64 23.74
N ASP A 65 -13.73 -5.62 23.16
CA ASP A 65 -13.21 -4.26 23.17
C ASP A 65 -13.81 -3.46 24.33
N GLY A 66 -12.96 -2.82 25.12
CA GLY A 66 -13.39 -1.90 26.17
C GLY A 66 -13.89 -0.60 25.53
N PRO A 67 -15.13 -0.16 25.81
CA PRO A 67 -15.66 1.07 25.24
C PRO A 67 -14.84 2.27 25.74
N PRO A 68 -14.31 3.14 24.86
CA PRO A 68 -13.62 4.34 25.29
C PRO A 68 -14.63 5.36 25.87
N TYR A 69 -14.17 6.21 26.79
CA TYR A 69 -14.97 7.34 27.24
C TYR A 69 -15.10 8.39 26.12
N ALA A 70 -16.33 8.87 25.88
CA ALA A 70 -16.65 9.78 24.78
C ALA A 70 -16.46 11.28 25.12
N ASN A 71 -15.47 11.61 25.96
CA ASN A 71 -15.33 12.95 26.56
C ASN A 71 -14.08 13.74 26.11
N GLY A 72 -13.40 13.32 25.04
CA GLY A 72 -12.19 14.01 24.58
C GLY A 72 -11.59 13.46 23.30
N ASN A 73 -10.50 14.10 22.87
CA ASN A 73 -9.77 13.69 21.66
C ASN A 73 -9.02 12.37 21.86
N ILE A 74 -8.89 11.62 20.77
CA ILE A 74 -8.10 10.39 20.71
C ILE A 74 -6.61 10.76 20.80
N HIS A 75 -5.94 10.30 21.85
CA HIS A 75 -4.48 10.36 22.00
C HIS A 75 -3.77 9.07 21.54
N ILE A 76 -2.44 9.08 21.48
CA ILE A 76 -1.62 7.95 20.99
C ILE A 76 -1.90 6.60 21.68
N GLY A 77 -2.20 6.60 22.98
CA GLY A 77 -2.60 5.39 23.70
C GLY A 77 -3.87 4.72 23.15
N HIS A 78 -4.83 5.49 22.63
CA HIS A 78 -6.00 4.93 21.95
C HIS A 78 -5.59 4.30 20.62
N ALA A 79 -4.73 4.96 19.84
CA ALA A 79 -4.25 4.43 18.56
C ALA A 79 -3.50 3.11 18.78
N LEU A 80 -2.56 3.06 19.73
CA LEU A 80 -1.86 1.83 20.10
C LEU A 80 -2.83 0.71 20.49
N ASN A 81 -3.82 1.01 21.34
CA ASN A 81 -4.80 0.01 21.76
C ASN A 81 -5.62 -0.56 20.60
N LYS A 82 -6.04 0.28 19.65
CA LYS A 82 -6.84 -0.17 18.50
C LYS A 82 -5.99 -0.91 17.47
N ILE A 83 -4.77 -0.47 17.21
CA ILE A 83 -3.83 -1.15 16.31
C ILE A 83 -3.49 -2.56 16.82
N LEU A 84 -3.36 -2.76 18.13
CA LEU A 84 -3.09 -4.09 18.71
C LEU A 84 -4.32 -5.02 18.70
N LYS A 85 -5.53 -4.47 18.55
CA LYS A 85 -6.78 -5.22 18.56
C LYS A 85 -7.29 -5.57 17.16
N ASP A 86 -6.91 -4.78 16.17
CA ASP A 86 -7.12 -5.07 14.75
C ASP A 86 -6.23 -6.24 14.30
#